data_AF-A0A0V0GKG3-F1
#
_entry.id   AF-A0A0V0GKG3-F1
#
_cell.length_a   1.000
_cell.length_b   1.000
_cell.length_c   1.000
_cell.angle_alpha   90.00
_cell.angle_beta   90.00
_cell.angle_gamma   90.00
#
_symmetry.space_group_name_H-M   'P 1'
#
loop_
_entity.id
_entity.type
_entity.pdbx_description
1 polymer ?
#
loop_
_entity_poly.entity_id
_entity_poly.type
_entity_poly.pdbx_seq_one_letter_code
_entity_poly.pdbx_strand_id
1 'polypeptide(L)'
;MKLTQLEQELQRARQQGIYVSSSGDQSQSMSGNGALAFDVEYARWLEEHNRRTNELRGAVSSHAGDGELRIIVDGILAHYDDLFKIKGDAAKADVFHILSGMWKTPAERCCMWIGGFRPSLLLKLLVMQLEPLTEQ
;
A
#
# COMPACT_ATOMS: atom_id res chain seq x y z
N MET A 1 -2.97 13.65 -16.74
CA MET A 1 -4.28 14.20 -17.16
C MET A 1 -5.41 13.18 -17.08
N LYS A 2 -5.31 11.97 -17.66
CA LYS A 2 -6.42 10.97 -17.57
C LYS A 2 -6.63 10.39 -16.17
N LEU A 3 -5.57 10.16 -15.40
CA LEU A 3 -5.64 9.54 -14.07
C LEU A 3 -6.40 10.40 -13.05
N THR A 4 -6.10 11.69 -12.99
CA THR A 4 -6.76 12.65 -12.10
C THR A 4 -8.24 12.82 -12.39
N GLN A 5 -8.65 12.70 -13.66
CA GLN A 5 -10.06 12.75 -14.06
C GLN A 5 -10.83 11.50 -13.62
N LEU A 6 -10.24 10.31 -13.79
CA LEU A 6 -10.80 9.03 -13.31
C LEU A 6 -10.93 8.99 -11.78
N GLU A 7 -9.98 9.57 -11.04
CA GLU A 7 -10.05 9.68 -9.59
C GLU A 7 -11.21 10.58 -9.13
N GLN A 8 -11.39 11.72 -9.80
CA GLN A 8 -12.52 12.60 -9.54
C GLN A 8 -13.86 11.92 -9.86
N GLU A 9 -13.94 11.17 -10.96
CA GLU A 9 -15.13 10.41 -11.33
C GLU A 9 -15.45 9.30 -10.33
N LEU A 10 -14.43 8.57 -9.85
CA LEU A 10 -14.59 7.56 -8.82
C LEU A 10 -15.06 8.16 -7.49
N GLN A 11 -14.47 9.27 -7.06
CA GLN A 11 -14.89 10.00 -5.86
C GLN A 11 -16.33 10.50 -5.98
N ARG A 12 -16.72 11.01 -7.16
CA ARG A 12 -18.09 11.46 -7.44
C ARG A 12 -19.09 10.31 -7.43
N ALA A 13 -18.75 9.15 -8.02
CA ALA A 13 -19.60 7.96 -8.01
C ALA A 13 -19.85 7.42 -6.59
N ARG A 14 -18.82 7.47 -5.73
CA ARG A 14 -18.93 7.14 -4.29
C ARG A 14 -19.90 8.06 -3.55
N GLN A 15 -19.85 9.36 -3.82
CA GLN A 15 -20.76 10.35 -3.20
C GLN A 15 -22.22 10.21 -3.67
N GLN A 16 -22.43 9.71 -4.89
CA GLN A 16 -23.76 9.55 -5.47
C GLN A 16 -24.43 8.21 -5.11
N GLY A 17 -23.77 7.35 -4.31
CA GLY A 17 -24.33 6.07 -3.89
C GLY A 17 -24.59 5.09 -5.04
N ILE A 18 -24.02 5.34 -6.23
CA ILE A 18 -24.15 4.48 -7.41
C ILE A 18 -23.15 3.33 -7.28
N TYR A 19 -23.31 2.53 -6.23
CA TYR A 19 -22.87 1.14 -6.26
C TYR A 19 -24.10 0.33 -6.61
N VAL A 20 -24.09 -0.32 -7.77
CA VAL A 20 -25.00 -1.41 -8.09
C VAL A 20 -24.64 -2.56 -7.16
N SER A 21 -25.11 -2.49 -5.92
CA SER A 21 -25.25 -3.64 -5.04
C SER A 21 -26.62 -4.24 -5.35
N SER A 22 -26.61 -5.32 -6.13
CA SER A 22 -27.73 -6.24 -6.12
C SER A 22 -27.78 -6.89 -4.74
N SER A 23 -28.94 -6.73 -4.10
CA SER A 23 -29.45 -7.51 -2.97
C SER A 23 -29.04 -7.05 -1.56
N GLY A 24 -30.02 -6.45 -0.88
CA GLY A 24 -30.32 -6.79 0.51
C GLY A 24 -29.83 -5.81 1.57
N ASP A 25 -30.75 -4.91 1.91
CA ASP A 25 -30.89 -4.22 3.20
C ASP A 25 -29.88 -3.14 3.63
N GLN A 26 -30.46 -2.05 4.14
CA GLN A 26 -29.78 -0.83 4.54
C GLN A 26 -28.87 -1.06 5.76
N SER A 27 -27.57 -0.91 5.56
CA SER A 27 -26.67 -0.34 6.57
C SER A 27 -25.80 0.75 5.95
N GLN A 28 -26.46 1.74 5.32
CA GLN A 28 -25.86 3.00 4.91
C GLN A 28 -25.54 3.85 6.14
N SER A 29 -24.39 3.61 6.78
CA SER A 29 -23.66 4.60 7.60
C SER A 29 -22.24 4.15 7.99
N MET A 30 -21.87 2.88 7.80
CA MET A 30 -20.57 2.35 8.27
C MET A 30 -19.50 2.14 7.18
N SER A 31 -19.87 2.09 5.90
CA SER A 31 -18.93 1.78 4.81
C SER A 31 -17.86 2.86 4.61
N GLY A 32 -18.18 4.14 4.82
CA GLY A 32 -17.19 5.23 4.79
C GLY A 32 -16.18 5.21 5.95
N ASN A 33 -16.53 4.54 7.06
CA ASN A 33 -15.69 4.48 8.25
C ASN A 33 -14.56 3.43 8.12
N GLY A 34 -14.79 2.36 7.36
CA GLY A 34 -13.82 1.28 7.18
C GLY A 34 -12.58 1.69 6.36
N ALA A 35 -12.78 2.47 5.30
CA ALA A 35 -11.67 2.99 4.47
C ALA A 35 -10.77 3.94 5.26
N LEU A 36 -11.36 4.87 6.02
CA LEU A 36 -10.61 5.80 6.86
C LEU A 36 -9.90 5.09 8.03
N ALA A 37 -10.54 4.08 8.63
CA ALA A 37 -9.91 3.26 9.66
C ALA A 37 -8.69 2.50 9.11
N PHE A 38 -8.82 1.89 7.93
CA PHE A 38 -7.71 1.25 7.23
C PHE A 38 -6.56 2.24 6.97
N ASP A 39 -6.85 3.45 6.48
CA ASP A 39 -5.81 4.43 6.17
C ASP A 39 -4.99 4.81 7.41
N VAL A 40 -5.65 4.96 8.56
CA VAL A 40 -5.00 5.23 9.85
C VAL A 40 -4.17 4.04 10.34
N GLU A 41 -4.72 2.83 10.28
CA GLU A 41 -3.99 1.61 10.68
C GLU A 41 -2.78 1.34 9.77
N TYR A 42 -2.95 1.55 8.47
CA TYR A 42 -1.86 1.44 7.50
C TYR A 42 -0.76 2.46 7.77
N ALA A 43 -1.10 3.71 8.09
CA ALA A 43 -0.11 4.74 8.44
C ALA A 43 0.73 4.33 9.66
N ARG A 44 0.09 3.81 10.71
CA ARG A 44 0.79 3.28 11.90
C ARG A 44 1.66 2.07 11.56
N TRP A 45 1.15 1.15 10.74
CA TRP A 45 1.92 0.01 10.27
C TRP A 45 3.17 0.45 9.50
N LEU A 46 3.06 1.51 8.68
CA LEU A 46 4.15 2.06 7.88
C LEU A 46 5.22 2.73 8.75
N GLU A 47 4.83 3.46 9.79
CA GLU A 47 5.77 4.04 10.77
C GLU A 47 6.62 2.94 11.42
N GLU A 48 5.99 1.86 11.87
CA GLU A 48 6.69 0.73 12.48
C GLU A 48 7.55 -0.04 11.45
N HIS A 49 7.07 -0.19 10.22
CA HIS A 49 7.84 -0.78 9.13
C HIS A 49 9.11 0.04 8.83
N ASN A 50 9.01 1.37 8.80
CA ASN A 50 10.16 2.27 8.64
C ASN A 50 11.13 2.13 9.81
N ARG A 51 10.64 2.05 11.06
CA ARG A 51 11.48 1.82 12.24
C ARG A 51 12.30 0.53 12.12
N ARG A 52 11.65 -0.59 11.76
CA ARG A 52 12.31 -1.89 11.57
C ARG A 52 13.29 -1.89 10.41
N THR A 53 12.95 -1.22 9.30
CA THR A 53 13.86 -1.06 8.17
C THR A 53 15.12 -0.27 8.55
N ASN A 54 14.97 0.76 9.38
CA ASN A 54 16.10 1.54 9.91
C ASN A 54 16.96 0.70 10.86
N GLU A 55 16.33 -0.12 11.71
CA GLU A 55 17.00 -1.07 12.60
C GLU A 55 17.84 -2.09 11.82
N LEU A 56 17.26 -2.73 10.79
CA LEU A 56 17.98 -3.65 9.90
C LEU A 56 19.15 -2.96 9.20
N ARG A 57 18.94 -1.75 8.67
CA ARG A 57 20.02 -0.98 8.05
C ARG A 57 21.13 -0.66 9.05
N GLY A 58 20.79 -0.34 10.29
CA GLY A 58 21.74 -0.12 11.38
C GLY A 58 22.58 -1.36 11.66
N ALA A 59 21.92 -2.51 11.84
CA ALA A 59 22.58 -3.79 12.10
C ALA A 59 23.52 -4.23 10.96
N VAL A 60 23.09 -4.05 9.70
CA VAL A 60 23.94 -4.31 8.54
C VAL A 60 25.15 -3.36 8.54
N SER A 61 24.93 -2.08 8.83
CA SER A 61 26.00 -1.07 8.84
C SER A 61 27.03 -1.32 9.96
N SER A 62 26.60 -1.89 11.09
CA SER A 62 27.49 -2.28 12.20
C SER A 62 28.11 -3.66 12.04
N HIS A 63 27.90 -4.34 10.91
CA HIS A 63 28.37 -5.71 10.67
C HIS A 63 27.87 -6.69 11.74
N ALA A 64 26.61 -6.59 12.12
CA ALA A 64 25.95 -7.50 13.05
C ALA A 64 26.07 -8.96 12.56
N GLY A 65 26.17 -9.89 13.51
CA GLY A 65 26.26 -11.32 13.19
C GLY A 65 24.95 -11.89 12.66
N ASP A 66 25.03 -12.99 11.91
CA ASP A 66 23.88 -13.65 11.27
C ASP A 66 22.71 -13.95 12.22
N GLY A 67 23.00 -14.28 13.49
CA GLY A 67 21.97 -14.55 14.49
C GLY A 67 21.12 -13.31 14.82
N GLU A 68 21.76 -12.16 14.97
CA GLU A 68 21.08 -10.88 15.23
C GLU A 68 20.29 -10.43 13.99
N LEU A 69 20.92 -10.51 12.81
CA LEU A 69 20.24 -10.20 11.55
C LEU A 69 19.00 -11.08 11.32
N ARG A 70 19.09 -12.38 11.66
CA ARG A 70 17.95 -13.30 11.56
C ARG A 70 16.79 -12.86 12.46
N ILE A 71 17.07 -12.49 13.71
CA ILE A 71 16.03 -12.01 14.65
C ILE A 71 15.32 -10.77 14.07
N ILE A 72 16.09 -9.81 13.52
CA ILE A 72 15.51 -8.59 12.95
C ILE A 72 14.66 -8.92 11.71
N VAL A 73 15.16 -9.77 10.82
CA VAL A 73 14.45 -10.20 9.60
C VAL A 73 13.17 -10.97 9.96
N ASP A 74 13.23 -11.91 10.90
CA ASP A 74 12.07 -12.66 11.37
C ASP A 74 11.01 -11.70 11.95
N GLY A 75 11.45 -10.69 12.71
CA GLY A 75 10.58 -9.63 13.21
C GLY A 75 9.95 -8.75 12.12
N ILE A 76 10.65 -8.51 11.00
CA ILE A 76 10.09 -7.80 9.84
C ILE A 76 9.07 -8.68 9.12
N LEU A 77 9.37 -9.97 8.92
CA LEU A 77 8.46 -10.91 8.27
C LEU A 77 7.16 -11.07 9.07
N ALA A 78 7.25 -11.23 10.39
CA ALA A 78 6.07 -11.27 11.26
C ALA A 78 5.24 -9.97 11.18
N HIS A 79 5.90 -8.80 11.08
CA HIS A 79 5.21 -7.52 10.91
C HIS A 79 4.44 -7.43 9.58
N TYR A 80 4.89 -8.12 8.53
CA TYR A 80 4.13 -8.19 7.27
C TYR A 80 2.83 -8.99 7.40
N ASP A 81 2.77 -10.02 8.26
CA ASP A 81 1.53 -10.77 8.48
C ASP A 81 0.40 -9.85 8.98
N ASP A 82 0.75 -8.86 9.80
CA ASP A 82 -0.23 -7.88 10.29
C ASP A 82 -0.76 -6.99 9.17
N LEU A 83 0.07 -6.63 8.18
CA LEU A 83 -0.41 -5.90 7.00
C LEU A 83 -1.46 -6.70 6.23
N PHE A 84 -1.25 -8.01 6.06
CA PHE A 84 -2.19 -8.87 5.35
C PHE A 84 -3.50 -9.03 6.12
N LYS A 85 -3.45 -9.11 7.46
CA LYS A 85 -4.66 -9.12 8.31
C LYS A 85 -5.44 -7.82 8.16
N ILE A 86 -4.79 -6.66 8.34
CA ILE A 86 -5.43 -5.33 8.22
C ILE A 86 -6.05 -5.15 6.83
N LYS A 87 -5.33 -5.53 5.76
CA LYS A 87 -5.87 -5.51 4.38
C LYS A 87 -7.04 -6.47 4.20
N GLY A 88 -6.97 -7.67 4.78
CA GLY A 88 -8.02 -8.68 4.69
C GLY A 88 -9.30 -8.21 5.37
N ASP A 89 -9.19 -7.61 6.56
CA ASP A 89 -10.35 -7.07 7.28
C ASP A 89 -10.94 -5.85 6.58
N ALA A 90 -10.10 -4.93 6.09
CA ALA A 90 -10.56 -3.79 5.32
C ALA A 90 -11.19 -4.20 3.97
N ALA A 91 -10.70 -5.25 3.31
CA ALA A 91 -11.28 -5.75 2.08
C ALA A 91 -12.69 -6.33 2.28
N LYS A 92 -13.01 -6.86 3.47
CA LYS A 92 -14.40 -7.27 3.82
C LYS A 92 -15.35 -6.07 3.90
N ALA A 93 -14.84 -4.88 4.20
CA ALA A 93 -15.61 -3.64 4.31
C ALA A 93 -15.67 -2.85 2.99
N ASP A 94 -14.54 -2.68 2.29
CA ASP A 94 -14.43 -2.05 0.98
C ASP A 94 -13.25 -2.63 0.19
N VAL A 95 -13.51 -3.70 -0.57
CA VAL A 95 -12.51 -4.33 -1.44
C VAL A 95 -11.98 -3.38 -2.52
N PHE A 96 -12.79 -2.42 -2.99
CA PHE A 96 -12.36 -1.48 -4.02
C PHE A 96 -11.33 -0.51 -3.48
N HIS A 97 -11.48 -0.02 -2.24
CA HIS A 97 -10.47 0.82 -1.59
C HIS A 97 -9.09 0.13 -1.55
N ILE A 98 -9.08 -1.15 -1.18
CA ILE A 98 -7.85 -1.95 -1.07
C ILE A 98 -7.23 -2.22 -2.45
N LEU A 99 -8.02 -2.70 -3.42
CA LEU A 99 -7.52 -3.09 -4.74
C LEU A 99 -7.14 -1.91 -5.64
N SER A 100 -7.86 -0.78 -5.54
CA SER A 100 -7.53 0.43 -6.31
C SER A 100 -6.33 1.19 -5.76
N GLY A 101 -5.89 0.86 -4.54
CA GLY A 101 -4.74 1.50 -3.92
C GLY A 101 -4.98 2.93 -3.48
N MET A 102 -6.23 3.35 -3.29
CA MET A 102 -6.60 4.75 -2.96
C MET A 102 -5.96 5.27 -1.65
N TRP A 103 -5.52 4.36 -0.80
CA TRP A 103 -4.73 4.57 0.41
C TRP A 103 -3.24 4.90 0.16
N LYS A 104 -2.81 4.95 -1.11
CA LYS A 104 -1.44 5.31 -1.54
C LYS A 104 -1.41 6.56 -2.39
N THR A 105 -0.22 7.16 -2.47
CA THR A 105 0.04 8.28 -3.38
C THR A 105 -0.15 7.86 -4.85
N PRO A 106 -0.47 8.81 -5.76
CA PRO A 106 -0.57 8.50 -7.19
C PRO A 106 0.69 7.83 -7.76
N ALA A 107 1.89 8.25 -7.32
CA ALA A 107 3.15 7.69 -7.78
C ALA A 107 3.33 6.22 -7.35
N GLU A 108 2.99 5.90 -6.10
CA GLU A 108 3.02 4.52 -5.60
C GLU A 108 1.99 3.65 -6.31
N ARG A 109 0.78 4.17 -6.55
CA ARG A 109 -0.29 3.46 -7.28
C ARG A 109 0.13 3.02 -8.67
N CYS A 110 0.92 3.81 -9.39
CA CYS A 110 1.47 3.40 -10.67
C CYS A 110 2.25 2.08 -10.57
N CYS A 111 2.98 1.88 -9.47
CA CYS A 111 3.78 0.69 -9.23
C CYS A 111 3.02 -0.42 -8.47
N MET A 112 1.72 -0.29 -8.22
CA MET A 112 0.93 -1.33 -7.56
C MET A 112 0.24 -2.26 -8.55
N TRP A 113 0.08 -3.51 -8.15
CA TRP A 113 -0.75 -4.53 -8.80
C TRP A 113 -1.59 -5.24 -7.72
N ILE A 114 -2.49 -6.13 -8.13
CA ILE A 114 -3.37 -6.89 -7.21
C ILE A 114 -2.56 -7.62 -6.11
N GLY A 115 -1.32 -8.02 -6.41
CA GLY A 115 -0.41 -8.69 -5.47
C GLY A 115 0.56 -7.77 -4.71
N GLY A 116 0.44 -6.44 -4.77
CA GLY A 116 1.31 -5.51 -4.05
C GLY A 116 2.20 -4.67 -4.97
N PHE A 117 3.52 -4.70 -4.80
CA PHE A 117 4.46 -3.91 -5.59
C PHE A 117 4.80 -4.61 -6.92
N ARG A 118 4.90 -3.84 -8.01
CA ARG A 118 5.26 -4.29 -9.36
C ARG A 118 6.67 -3.73 -9.72
N PRO A 119 7.76 -4.45 -9.39
CA PRO A 119 9.13 -3.96 -9.56
C PRO A 119 9.48 -3.57 -11.00
N SER A 120 8.86 -4.24 -11.98
CA SER A 120 9.11 -3.99 -13.39
C SER A 120 8.84 -2.54 -13.83
N LEU A 121 7.93 -1.82 -13.16
CA LEU A 121 7.67 -0.43 -13.50
C LEU A 121 8.73 0.52 -12.92
N LEU A 122 9.17 0.26 -11.69
CA LEU A 122 10.26 1.02 -11.07
C LEU A 122 11.55 0.88 -11.89
N LEU A 123 11.89 -0.33 -12.31
CA LEU A 123 13.07 -0.58 -13.15
C LEU A 123 13.00 0.19 -14.48
N LYS A 124 11.82 0.24 -15.12
CA LYS A 124 11.63 1.04 -16.35
C LYS A 124 11.85 2.52 -16.12
N LEU A 125 11.35 3.07 -15.01
CA LEU A 125 11.57 4.48 -14.66
C LEU A 125 13.04 4.79 -14.37
N LEU A 126 13.72 3.90 -13.64
CA LEU A 126 15.14 4.07 -13.32
C LEU A 126 16.03 3.97 -14.55
N VAL A 127 15.78 3.00 -15.44
CA VAL A 127 16.54 2.88 -16.70
C VAL A 127 16.45 4.16 -17.53
N MET A 128 15.27 4.76 -17.66
CA MET A 128 15.11 6.04 -18.36
C MET A 128 15.89 7.21 -17.75
N GLN A 129 16.19 7.15 -16.45
CA GLN A 129 17.01 8.17 -15.76
C GLN A 129 18.50 7.85 -15.78
N LEU A 130 18.87 6.57 -15.95
CA LEU A 130 20.25 6.10 -15.99
C LEU A 130 20.85 6.16 -17.40
N GLU A 131 20.03 6.00 -18.45
CA GLU A 131 20.45 6.03 -19.85
C GLU A 131 21.18 7.34 -20.25
N PRO A 132 20.79 8.54 -19.77
CA PRO A 132 21.54 9.78 -19.98
C PRO A 132 22.89 9.84 -19.24
N LEU A 133 23.09 9.03 -18.19
CA LEU A 133 24.31 9.00 -17.38
C LEU A 133 25.35 8.02 -17.91
N THR A 134 24.95 7.10 -18.78
CA THR A 134 25.84 6.15 -19.46
C THR A 134 26.49 6.69 -20.73
N GLU A 135 26.08 7.88 -21.20
CA GLU A 135 26.70 8.58 -22.34
C GLU A 135 27.71 9.67 -21.92
N GLN A 136 28.18 9.65 -20.66
CA GLN A 136 29.31 10.45 -20.16
C GLN A 136 30.54 9.58 -19.93
#